data_AF-A0A438H6G9-F1
#
_entry.id   AF-A0A438H6G9-F1
#
_cell.length_a   1.000
_cell.length_b   1.000
_cell.length_c   1.000
_cell.angle_alpha   90.00
_cell.angle_beta   90.00
_cell.angle_gamma   90.00
#
_symmetry.space_group_name_H-M   'P 1'
#
loop_
_entity.id
_entity.type
_entity.pdbx_description
1 polymer ?
#
loop_
_entity_poly.entity_id
_entity_poly.type
_entity_poly.pdbx_seq_one_letter_code
_entity_poly.pdbx_strand_id
1 'polypeptide(L)' 'MLEHYQKVNHCLALSYSDLSIWCFSCDAYLDAQAILQLHPVYETAYILKFGQAPPFPTTDNQAEASTSGN' A
#
# COMPACT_ATOMS: atom_id res chain seq x y z
N MET A 1 -12.31 0.04 11.95
CA MET A 1 -11.19 -0.94 11.91
C MET A 1 -10.82 -1.51 13.28
N LEU A 2 -10.90 -0.78 14.39
CA LEU A 2 -10.64 -1.35 15.73
C LEU A 2 -11.57 -2.52 16.08
N GLU A 3 -12.89 -2.34 15.95
CA GLU A 3 -13.86 -3.41 16.22
C GLU A 3 -13.67 -4.62 15.29
N HIS A 4 -13.31 -4.37 14.02
CA HIS A 4 -13.00 -5.42 13.04
C HIS A 4 -11.80 -6.26 13.50
N TYR A 5 -10.71 -5.61 13.92
CA TYR A 5 -9.54 -6.29 14.48
C TYR A 5 -9.92 -7.17 15.68
N GLN A 6 -10.73 -6.66 16.61
CA GLN A 6 -11.14 -7.41 17.81
C GLN A 6 -11.96 -8.67 17.50
N LYS A 7 -12.71 -8.67 16.39
CA LYS A 7 -13.58 -9.80 16.01
C LYS A 7 -12.90 -10.84 15.13
N VAL A 8 -12.04 -10.42 14.19
CA VAL A 8 -11.48 -11.31 13.16
C VAL A 8 -9.95 -11.38 13.16
N ASN A 9 -9.29 -10.65 14.06
CA ASN A 9 -7.83 -10.61 14.22
C ASN A 9 -7.07 -10.12 12.97
N HIS A 10 -7.70 -9.33 12.10
CA HIS A 10 -7.00 -8.61 11.03
C HIS A 10 -6.37 -7.34 11.62
N CYS A 11 -5.07 -7.38 11.91
CA CYS A 11 -4.39 -6.33 12.65
C CYS A 11 -3.90 -5.14 11.80
N LEU A 12 -3.86 -5.27 10.47
CA LEU A 12 -3.41 -4.19 9.58
C LEU A 12 -4.59 -3.43 8.99
N ALA A 13 -4.49 -2.10 8.98
CA ALA A 13 -5.44 -1.21 8.34
C ALA A 13 -4.72 -0.14 7.53
N LEU A 14 -5.16 0.08 6.29
CA LEU A 14 -4.74 1.18 5.44
C LEU A 14 -5.71 2.36 5.60
N SER A 15 -5.17 3.55 5.85
CA SER A 15 -5.94 4.80 5.89
C SER A 15 -6.13 5.35 4.48
N TYR A 16 -7.36 5.58 4.04
CA TYR A 16 -7.61 6.20 2.74
C TYR A 16 -7.38 7.72 2.73
N SER A 17 -7.27 8.36 3.90
CA SER A 17 -7.02 9.80 4.01
C SER A 17 -5.58 10.16 3.62
N ASP A 18 -4.60 9.39 4.11
CA ASP A 18 -3.16 9.70 4.00
C ASP A 18 -2.30 8.50 3.58
N LEU A 19 -2.91 7.33 3.27
CA LEU A 19 -2.22 6.09 2.89
C LEU A 19 -1.30 5.51 3.99
N SER A 20 -1.41 5.97 5.23
CA SER A 20 -0.70 5.38 6.37
C SER A 20 -1.22 3.97 6.67
N ILE A 21 -0.32 3.08 7.13
CA ILE A 21 -0.66 1.71 7.53
C ILE A 21 -0.54 1.61 9.05
N TRP A 22 -1.64 1.29 9.71
CA TRP A 22 -1.70 1.08 11.15
C TRP A 22 -1.73 -0.41 11.48
N CYS A 23 -0.90 -0.83 12.45
CA CYS A 23 -0.95 -2.17 13.01
C CYS A 23 -1.52 -2.13 14.44
N PHE A 24 -2.72 -2.66 14.64
CA PHE A 24 -3.36 -2.75 15.95
C PHE A 24 -2.64 -3.68 16.93
N SER A 25 -1.92 -4.69 16.43
CA SER A 25 -1.18 -5.62 17.30
C SER A 25 0.16 -5.05 17.76
N CYS A 26 0.79 -4.18 16.96
CA CYS A 26 2.06 -3.54 17.29
C CYS A 26 1.87 -2.19 17.98
N ASP A 27 0.66 -1.64 17.94
CA ASP A 27 0.32 -0.27 18.37
C ASP A 27 1.23 0.78 17.72
N ALA A 28 1.46 0.63 16.42
CA ALA A 28 2.40 1.45 15.65
C ALA A 28 2.01 1.59 14.19
N TYR A 29 2.47 2.68 13.56
CA TYR A 29 2.47 2.83 12.12
C TYR A 29 3.59 2.01 11.49
N LEU A 30 3.27 1.36 10.37
CA LEU A 30 4.23 0.60 9.59
C LEU A 30 4.68 1.42 8.37
N ASP A 31 5.97 1.34 8.07
CA ASP A 31 6.55 1.98 6.90
C ASP A 31 6.35 1.09 5.66
N ALA A 32 5.46 1.53 4.77
CA ALA A 32 5.18 0.85 3.50
C ALA A 32 6.39 0.83 2.57
N GLN A 33 7.37 1.73 2.71
CA GLN A 33 8.58 1.72 1.88
C GLN A 33 9.58 0.68 2.40
N ALA A 34 9.74 0.58 3.72
CA ALA A 34 10.66 -0.37 4.34
C ALA A 34 10.16 -1.83 4.30
N ILE A 35 8.85 -2.06 4.23
CA ILE A 35 8.25 -3.40 4.26
C ILE A 35 7.76 -3.79 2.87
N LEU A 36 8.57 -4.55 2.13
CA LEU A 36 8.27 -4.98 0.76
C LEU A 36 6.88 -5.62 0.59
N GLN A 37 6.42 -6.38 1.58
CA GLN A 37 5.11 -7.04 1.54
C GLN A 37 3.92 -6.06 1.49
N LEU A 38 4.14 -4.79 1.86
CA LEU A 38 3.11 -3.75 1.83
C LEU A 38 3.09 -2.97 0.50
N HIS A 39 4.12 -3.13 -0.36
CA HIS A 39 4.27 -2.38 -1.61
C HIS A 39 3.07 -2.51 -2.54
N PRO A 40 2.55 -3.73 -2.86
CA PRO A 40 1.47 -3.85 -3.83
C PRO A 40 0.17 -3.15 -3.39
N VAL A 41 -0.11 -3.21 -2.09
CA VAL A 41 -1.31 -2.59 -1.50
C VAL A 41 -1.16 -1.07 -1.48
N TYR A 42 0.02 -0.57 -1.10
CA TYR A 42 0.31 0.86 -1.09
C TYR A 42 0.26 1.46 -2.50
N GLU A 43 0.90 0.80 -3.49
CA GLU A 43 0.88 1.24 -4.88
C GLU A 43 -0.53 1.28 -5.46
N THR A 44 -1.31 0.21 -5.27
CA THR A 44 -2.70 0.17 -5.73
C THR A 44 -3.51 1.33 -5.14
N ALA A 45 -3.38 1.56 -3.83
CA ALA A 45 -4.09 2.64 -3.16
C ALA A 45 -3.62 4.04 -3.61
N TYR A 46 -2.32 4.20 -3.88
CA TYR A 46 -1.74 5.43 -4.39
C TYR A 46 -2.27 5.75 -5.79
N ILE A 47 -2.28 4.77 -6.70
CA ILE A 47 -2.85 4.92 -8.05
C ILE A 47 -4.33 5.28 -7.97
N LEU A 48 -5.11 4.59 -7.14
CA LEU A 48 -6.54 4.88 -7.00
C LEU A 48 -6.82 6.27 -6.42
N LYS A 49 -5.96 6.76 -5.50
CA LYS A 49 -6.14 8.06 -4.84
C LYS A 49 -5.65 9.23 -5.71
N PHE A 50 -4.54 9.06 -6.43
CA PHE A 50 -3.86 10.16 -7.13
C PHE A 50 -3.85 10.03 -8.66
N GLY A 51 -4.24 8.88 -9.22
CA GLY A 51 -4.29 8.65 -10.67
C GLY A 51 -2.92 8.43 -11.32
N GLN A 52 -1.86 8.18 -10.54
CA GLN A 52 -0.50 7.96 -11.04
C GLN A 52 0.26 6.97 -10.16
N ALA A 53 1.37 6.42 -10.64
CA ALA A 53 2.25 5.56 -9.85
C ALA A 53 2.91 6.32 -8.68
N PRO A 54 3.20 5.66 -7.55
CA PRO A 54 3.98 6.24 -6.47
C PRO A 54 5.41 6.57 -6.93
N PRO A 55 6.06 7.59 -6.34
CA PRO A 55 7.39 8.04 -6.77
C PRO A 55 8.55 7.10 -6.38
N PHE A 56 8.26 5.95 -5.76
CA PHE A 56 9.26 4.97 -5.32
C PHE A 56 9.10 3.67 -6.12
N PRO A 57 10.20 2.98 -6.47
CA PRO A 57 10.11 1.72 -7.18
C PRO A 57 9.50 0.67 -6.25
N THR A 58 8.27 0.27 -6.52
CA THR A 58 7.77 -1.01 -6.06
C THR A 58 8.47 -2.08 -6.88
N THR A 59 9.44 -2.75 -6.28
CA THR A 59 10.19 -3.79 -6.97
C THR A 59 9.24 -4.90 -7.44
N ASP A 60 9.26 -5.09 -8.77
CA ASP A 60 8.78 -6.22 -9.59
C ASP A 60 7.33 -6.19 -10.11
N ASN A 61 7.12 -5.45 -11.21
CA ASN A 61 6.88 -6.06 -12.53
C ASN A 61 7.17 -5.03 -13.64
N GLN A 62 8.37 -5.10 -14.22
CA GLN A 62 8.56 -4.68 -15.61
C GLN A 62 7.74 -5.60 -16.51
N ALA A 63 6.47 -5.24 -16.76
CA ALA A 63 5.71 -5.74 -17.88
C ALA A 63 5.22 -4.52 -18.68
N GLU A 64 6.07 -4.16 -19.66
CA GLU A 64 5.66 -3.59 -20.95
C GLU A 64 4.80 -2.31 -20.95
N ALA A 65 5.39 -1.20 -20.52
CA ALA A 65 5.05 0.11 -21.09
C ALA A 65 6.12 0.52 -22.10
N SER A 66 6.28 -0.25 -23.18
CA SER A 66 7.14 0.11 -24.31
C SER A 66 6.69 -0.62 -25.57
N THR A 67 5.74 -0.04 -26.31
CA THR A 67 5.83 0.17 -27.77
C THR A 67 4.56 0.88 -28.25
N SER A 68 4.63 2.22 -28.30
CA SER A 68 3.91 2.99 -29.32
C SER A 68 4.76 4.22 -29.61
N GLY A 69 5.49 4.17 -30.71
CA GLY A 69 6.46 5.20 -31.08
C GLY A 69 7.21 4.89 -32.37
N ASN A 70 6.47 4.73 -33.47
CA ASN A 70 6.70 5.24 -34.84
C ASN A 70 5.95 4.43 -35.89
#